data_AF-A0A833VN80-F1
#
_entry.id   AF-A0A833VN80-F1
#
_cell.length_a   1.000
_cell.length_b   1.000
_cell.length_c   1.000
_cell.angle_alpha   90.00
_cell.angle_beta   90.00
_cell.angle_gamma   90.00
#
_symmetry.space_group_name_H-M   'P 1'
#
loop_
_entity.id
_entity.type
_entity.pdbx_description
1 polymer ?
#
loop_
_entity_poly.entity_id
_entity_poly.type
_entity_poly.pdbx_seq_one_letter_code
_entity_poly.pdbx_strand_id
1 'polypeptide(L)'
;MISRFLYRYIFKRTSSFILSIVVTSVFFERAYDHACEEIFEWINEGRLWTHIKHKYDNLPQTQSYQKRYIEERTSDLEEIPNEDTKED
;
A
#
# COMPACT_ATOMS: atom_id res chain seq x y z
N MET A 1 -1.16 -37.86 12.52
CA MET A 1 -0.42 -37.25 13.66
C MET A 1 -0.72 -35.77 13.83
N ILE A 2 -0.76 -34.96 12.76
CA ILE A 2 -1.01 -33.50 12.80
C ILE A 2 -2.30 -33.10 13.55
N SER A 3 -3.40 -33.79 13.32
CA SER A 3 -4.71 -33.43 13.91
C SER A 3 -4.72 -33.51 15.45
N ARG A 4 -3.99 -34.47 16.05
CA ARG A 4 -3.86 -34.58 17.51
C ARG A 4 -2.98 -33.47 18.09
N PHE A 5 -2.01 -32.97 17.31
CA PHE A 5 -1.16 -31.85 17.69
C PHE A 5 -1.98 -30.55 17.67
N LEU A 6 -2.62 -30.24 16.54
CA LEU A 6 -3.50 -29.07 16.41
C LEU A 6 -4.57 -29.01 17.50
N TYR A 7 -5.21 -30.15 17.78
CA TYR A 7 -6.21 -30.20 18.84
C TYR A 7 -5.63 -29.83 20.20
N ARG A 8 -4.45 -30.35 20.56
CA ARG A 8 -3.83 -30.09 21.87
C ARG A 8 -3.35 -28.65 22.05
N TYR A 9 -2.86 -28.02 20.99
CA TYR A 9 -2.24 -26.70 21.06
C TYR A 9 -3.21 -25.55 20.77
N ILE A 10 -4.12 -25.74 19.81
CA ILE A 10 -4.97 -24.66 19.29
C ILE A 10 -6.44 -24.86 19.70
N PHE A 11 -6.99 -26.07 19.56
CA PHE A 11 -8.44 -26.29 19.74
C PHE A 11 -8.87 -26.77 21.13
N LYS A 12 -7.94 -27.12 22.05
CA LYS A 12 -8.27 -27.71 23.36
C LYS A 12 -8.79 -26.67 24.37
N ARG A 13 -8.32 -25.42 24.29
CA ARG A 13 -8.73 -24.33 25.20
C ARG A 13 -9.31 -23.18 24.40
N THR A 14 -10.49 -22.70 24.81
CA THR A 14 -11.19 -21.59 24.13
C THR A 14 -10.34 -20.32 24.04
N SER A 15 -9.53 -20.01 25.07
CA SER A 15 -8.64 -18.85 25.06
C SER A 15 -7.54 -18.94 23.98
N SER A 16 -6.88 -20.09 23.87
CA SER A 16 -5.87 -20.34 22.82
C SER A 16 -6.49 -20.41 21.43
N PHE A 17 -7.71 -20.91 21.33
CA PHE A 17 -8.48 -20.98 20.09
C PHE A 17 -8.81 -19.58 19.57
N ILE A 18 -9.40 -18.72 20.41
CA ILE A 18 -9.73 -17.34 20.03
C ILE A 18 -8.46 -16.55 19.66
N LEU A 19 -7.38 -16.69 20.43
CA LEU A 19 -6.10 -16.08 20.09
C LEU A 19 -5.60 -16.51 18.71
N SER A 20 -5.68 -17.79 18.39
CA SER A 20 -5.25 -18.31 17.09
C SER A 20 -6.09 -17.76 15.93
N ILE A 21 -7.40 -17.59 16.14
CA ILE A 21 -8.29 -17.02 15.12
C ILE A 21 -7.91 -15.57 14.85
N VAL A 22 -7.73 -14.77 15.91
CA VAL A 22 -7.38 -13.35 15.76
C VAL A 22 -6.05 -13.19 15.04
N VAL A 23 -5.02 -13.94 15.46
CA VAL A 23 -3.71 -13.91 14.81
C VAL A 23 -3.83 -14.32 13.35
N THR A 24 -4.46 -15.48 13.08
CA THR A 24 -4.61 -15.98 11.71
C THR A 24 -5.40 -15.00 10.85
N SER A 25 -6.45 -14.37 11.38
CA SER A 25 -7.27 -13.40 10.64
C SER A 25 -6.46 -12.21 10.15
N VAL A 26 -5.57 -11.66 10.98
CA VAL A 26 -4.74 -10.50 10.58
C VAL A 26 -3.74 -10.88 9.49
N PHE A 27 -3.11 -12.05 9.60
CA PHE A 27 -2.22 -12.54 8.55
C PHE A 27 -2.97 -12.92 7.28
N PHE A 28 -4.17 -13.51 7.45
CA PHE A 28 -5.02 -13.92 6.34
C PHE A 28 -5.53 -12.72 5.55
N GLU A 29 -5.92 -11.62 6.20
CA GLU A 29 -6.31 -10.36 5.53
C GLU A 29 -5.27 -9.97 4.48
N ARG A 30 -4.00 -9.83 4.87
CA ARG A 30 -2.94 -9.40 3.95
C ARG A 30 -2.65 -10.42 2.86
N ALA A 31 -2.55 -11.69 3.22
CA ALA A 31 -2.31 -12.73 2.24
C ALA A 31 -3.46 -12.85 1.22
N TYR A 32 -4.70 -12.70 1.70
CA TYR A 32 -5.90 -12.81 0.87
C TYR A 32 -6.05 -11.60 -0.05
N ASP A 33 -5.82 -10.38 0.45
CA ASP A 33 -5.85 -9.17 -0.38
C ASP A 33 -4.86 -9.28 -1.55
N HIS A 34 -3.62 -9.69 -1.27
CA HIS A 34 -2.61 -9.89 -2.33
C HIS A 34 -3.00 -11.01 -3.30
N ALA A 35 -3.46 -12.15 -2.78
CA ALA A 35 -3.85 -13.27 -3.63
C ALA A 35 -5.03 -12.92 -4.54
N CYS A 36 -6.03 -12.21 -4.02
CA CYS A 36 -7.19 -11.78 -4.78
C CYS A 36 -6.82 -10.75 -5.85
N GLU A 37 -5.94 -9.79 -5.54
CA GLU A 37 -5.46 -8.83 -6.53
C GLU A 37 -4.72 -9.55 -7.66
N GLU A 38 -3.77 -10.44 -7.34
CA GLU A 38 -3.01 -11.18 -8.36
C GLU A 38 -3.90 -12.06 -9.24
N ILE A 39 -4.86 -12.77 -8.65
CA ILE A 39 -5.83 -13.59 -9.40
C ILE A 39 -6.68 -12.69 -10.30
N PHE A 40 -7.12 -11.53 -9.79
CA PHE A 40 -7.95 -10.60 -10.53
C PHE A 40 -7.20 -9.94 -11.69
N GLU A 41 -5.96 -9.52 -11.46
CA GLU A 41 -5.08 -8.97 -12.49
C GLU A 41 -4.80 -10.00 -13.57
N TRP A 42 -4.49 -11.24 -13.20
CA TRP A 42 -4.26 -12.35 -14.13
C TRP A 42 -5.48 -12.64 -15.02
N ILE A 43 -6.68 -12.65 -14.43
CA ILE A 43 -7.92 -12.86 -15.20
C ILE A 43 -8.22 -11.67 -16.13
N ASN A 44 -7.83 -10.46 -15.75
CA ASN A 44 -8.13 -9.23 -16.48
C ASN A 44 -6.90 -8.59 -17.14
N GLU A 45 -5.93 -9.42 -17.52
CA GLU A 45 -4.73 -8.99 -18.22
C GLU A 45 -5.09 -8.15 -19.46
N GLY A 46 -4.42 -7.00 -19.60
CA GLY A 46 -4.63 -6.07 -20.70
C GLY A 46 -5.92 -5.23 -20.67
N ARG A 47 -6.86 -5.48 -19.75
CA ARG A 47 -8.08 -4.66 -19.58
C ARG A 47 -7.99 -3.67 -18.43
N LEU A 48 -7.13 -3.96 -17.45
CA LEU A 48 -6.94 -3.12 -16.29
C LEU A 48 -6.18 -1.83 -16.61
N TRP A 49 -6.59 -0.72 -15.99
CA TRP A 49 -5.91 0.57 -16.12
C TRP A 49 -4.45 0.47 -15.69
N THR A 50 -4.12 -0.29 -14.65
CA THR A 50 -2.74 -0.54 -14.19
C THR A 50 -1.84 -1.02 -15.33
N HIS A 51 -2.34 -1.88 -16.21
CA HIS A 51 -1.61 -2.37 -17.38
C HIS A 51 -1.45 -1.31 -18.49
N ILE A 52 -2.38 -0.37 -18.62
CA ILE A 52 -2.41 0.62 -19.72
C ILE A 52 -1.79 1.96 -19.29
N LYS A 53 -1.76 2.26 -17.99
CA LYS A 53 -1.35 3.52 -17.37
C LYS A 53 0.01 4.01 -17.86
N HIS A 54 0.96 3.10 -18.11
CA HIS A 54 2.28 3.43 -18.64
C HIS A 54 2.24 4.20 -19.98
N LYS A 55 1.18 4.04 -20.77
CA LYS A 55 0.97 4.76 -22.03
C LYS A 55 0.60 6.23 -21.83
N TYR A 56 0.11 6.60 -20.63
CA TYR A 56 -0.45 7.92 -20.34
C TYR A 56 0.31 8.69 -19.25
N ASP A 57 1.00 8.01 -18.33
CA ASP A 57 1.79 8.69 -17.28
C ASP A 57 2.94 9.55 -17.86
N ASN A 58 3.53 9.14 -19.00
CA ASN A 58 4.63 9.84 -19.66
C ASN A 58 4.19 10.71 -20.85
N LEU A 59 2.99 11.29 -20.80
CA LEU A 59 2.61 12.30 -21.79
C LEU A 59 3.54 13.52 -21.65
N PRO A 60 4.08 14.08 -22.74
CA PRO A 60 4.89 15.31 -22.68
C PRO A 60 4.19 16.48 -21.93
N GLN A 61 2.86 16.46 -21.90
CA GLN A 61 2.03 17.40 -21.13
C GLN A 61 2.08 17.19 -19.61
N THR A 62 2.20 15.96 -19.09
CA THR A 62 2.20 15.71 -17.63
C THR A 62 3.51 16.15 -17.00
N GLN A 63 4.65 15.90 -17.67
CA GLN A 63 5.95 16.38 -17.21
C GLN A 63 6.05 17.90 -17.19
N SER A 64 5.49 18.57 -18.20
CA SER A 64 5.49 20.04 -18.27
C SER A 64 4.52 20.68 -17.26
N TYR A 65 3.45 20.00 -16.86
CA TYR A 65 2.61 20.41 -15.73
C TYR A 65 3.33 20.20 -14.38
N GLN A 66 3.92 19.01 -14.18
CA GLN A 66 4.62 18.67 -12.94
C GLN A 66 5.86 19.55 -12.72
N LYS A 67 6.62 19.86 -13.78
CA LYS A 67 7.75 20.80 -13.72
C LYS A 67 7.30 22.19 -13.33
N ARG A 68 6.23 22.72 -13.96
CA ARG A 68 5.67 24.05 -13.62
C ARG A 68 5.17 24.11 -12.19
N TYR A 69 4.45 23.08 -11.73
CA TYR A 69 3.95 23.04 -10.36
C TYR A 69 5.07 22.99 -9.31
N ILE A 70 6.16 22.27 -9.59
CA ILE A 70 7.34 22.27 -8.72
C ILE A 70 8.03 23.64 -8.75
N GLU A 71 8.21 24.24 -9.93
CA GLU A 71 8.86 25.54 -10.12
C GLU A 71 8.08 26.69 -9.47
N GLU A 72 6.76 26.68 -9.58
CA GLU A 72 5.84 27.61 -8.91
C GLU A 72 5.94 27.46 -7.38
N ARG A 73 5.84 26.23 -6.86
CA ARG A 73 5.97 25.97 -5.42
C ARG A 73 7.36 26.30 -4.87
N THR A 74 8.44 26.06 -5.62
CA THR A 74 9.79 26.42 -5.17
C THR A 74 10.01 27.92 -5.16
N SER A 75 9.40 28.64 -6.11
CA SER A 75 9.43 30.11 -6.13
C SER A 75 8.68 30.69 -4.93
N ASP A 76 7.50 30.14 -4.61
CA ASP A 76 6.71 30.53 -3.44
C ASP A 76 7.45 30.27 -2.12
N LEU A 77 8.27 29.21 -2.05
CA LEU A 77 9.08 28.87 -0.87
C LEU A 77 10.32 29.77 -0.72
N GLU A 78 10.89 30.27 -1.81
CA GLU A 78 12.01 31.22 -1.79
C GLU A 78 11.55 32.66 -1.46
N GLU A 79 10.29 33.00 -1.71
CA GLU A 79 9.71 34.31 -1.31
C GLU A 79 9.38 34.41 0.19
N ILE A 80 9.27 33.29 0.92
CA ILE A 80 9.06 33.33 2.38
C ILE A 80 10.39 33.74 3.03
N PRO A 81 10.48 34.93 3.67
CA PRO A 81 11.70 35.35 4.34
C PRO A 81 12.03 34.37 5.46
N ASN A 82 13.29 33.92 5.51
CA ASN A 82 13.76 33.01 6.54
C ASN A 82 13.74 33.73 7.90
N GLU A 83 12.63 33.57 8.64
CA GLU A 83 12.39 34.22 9.95
C GLU A 83 13.05 33.45 11.11
N ASP A 84 14.24 32.86 10.88
CA ASP A 84 14.97 32.08 11.90
C ASP A 84 16.45 32.53 12.02
N THR A 85 16.71 33.83 11.92
CA THR A 85 18.04 34.38 12.25
C THR A 85 17.93 35.64 13.11
N LYS A 86 17.21 35.56 14.23
CA LYS A 86 17.40 36.46 15.39
C LYS A 86 17.04 35.71 16.67
N GLU A 87 18.06 35.34 17.44
CA GLU A 87 18.15 35.61 18.88
C GLU A 87 19.47 35.01 19.39
N ASP A 88 20.47 35.90 19.49
CA ASP A 88 21.65 35.79 20.37
C ASP A 88 21.28 36.12 21.82
#